data_AF-A0A9X2JK71-F1
#
_entry.id   AF-A0A9X2JK71-F1
#
_cell.length_a   1.000
_cell.length_b   1.000
_cell.length_c   1.000
_cell.angle_alpha   90.00
_cell.angle_beta   90.00
_cell.angle_gamma   90.00
#
_symmetry.space_group_name_H-M   'P 1'
#
loop_
_entity.id
_entity.type
_entity.pdbx_description
1 polymer ?
#
loop_
_entity_poly.entity_id
_entity_poly.type
_entity_poly.pdbx_seq_one_letter_code
_entity_poly.pdbx_strand_id
1 'polypeptide(L)'
;MNAHDLTFGIEFETTLPSAQADALCPSCGRPPQVTWLPEGWKAMTDCSIQASSGRRGIEFVSPVLQGAADCSMEMAKCSATSQTGLRSDSNI
;
A
#
# COMPACT_ATOMS: atom_id res chain seq x y z
N MET A 1 -8.48 -10.24 -26.66
CA MET A 1 -7.79 -9.72 -25.45
C MET A 1 -7.38 -10.92 -24.62
N ASN A 2 -6.09 -11.09 -24.35
CA ASN A 2 -5.55 -12.18 -23.52
C ASN A 2 -5.26 -11.62 -22.12
N ALA A 3 -5.58 -12.37 -21.06
CA ALA A 3 -5.34 -11.94 -19.68
C ALA A 3 -3.85 -11.68 -19.38
N HIS A 4 -2.94 -12.33 -20.10
CA HIS A 4 -1.49 -12.12 -19.96
C HIS A 4 -1.04 -10.72 -20.43
N ASP A 5 -1.81 -10.07 -21.28
CA ASP A 5 -1.47 -8.75 -21.82
C ASP A 5 -2.03 -7.61 -20.95
N LEU A 6 -2.79 -7.95 -19.89
CA LEU A 6 -3.37 -6.98 -18.98
C LEU A 6 -2.34 -6.59 -17.91
N THR A 7 -2.18 -5.29 -17.73
CA THR A 7 -1.47 -4.71 -16.60
C THR A 7 -2.46 -4.16 -15.58
N PHE A 8 -2.10 -4.25 -14.31
CA PHE A 8 -2.91 -3.75 -13.19
C PHE A 8 -2.02 -3.37 -12.01
N GLY A 9 -2.56 -2.59 -11.09
CA GLY A 9 -1.94 -2.28 -9.80
C GLY A 9 -2.85 -2.75 -8.67
N ILE A 10 -2.27 -2.97 -7.50
CA ILE A 10 -2.99 -3.24 -6.25
C ILE A 10 -2.66 -2.10 -5.30
N GLU A 11 -3.69 -1.58 -4.64
CA GLU A 11 -3.58 -0.51 -3.66
C GLU A 11 -4.26 -0.92 -2.37
N PHE A 12 -3.64 -0.58 -1.24
CA PHE A 12 -4.24 -0.70 0.09
C PHE A 12 -4.33 0.66 0.74
N GLU A 13 -5.55 1.13 0.97
CA GLU A 13 -5.80 2.38 1.68
C GLU A 13 -6.01 2.10 3.17
N THR A 14 -5.36 2.89 4.01
CA THR A 14 -5.47 2.71 5.46
C THR A 14 -5.08 3.99 6.20
N THR A 15 -5.15 3.94 7.53
CA THR A 15 -4.64 4.99 8.39
C THR A 15 -3.52 4.43 9.27
N LEU A 16 -2.55 5.27 9.60
CA LEU A 16 -1.48 4.97 10.56
C LEU A 16 -1.34 6.12 11.57
N PRO A 17 -0.78 5.86 12.77
CA PRO A 17 -0.36 6.95 13.65
C PRO A 17 0.53 7.93 12.87
N SER A 18 0.33 9.24 13.03
CA SER A 18 0.97 10.24 12.16
C SER A 18 2.48 10.08 12.06
N ALA A 19 3.17 9.83 13.19
CA ALA A 19 4.61 9.63 13.21
C ALA A 19 5.08 8.39 12.39
N GLN A 20 4.29 7.32 12.36
CA GLN A 20 4.59 6.14 11.54
C GLN A 20 4.34 6.42 10.05
N ALA A 21 3.25 7.13 9.74
CA ALA A 21 2.97 7.54 8.36
C ALA A 21 4.06 8.47 7.82
N ASP A 22 4.52 9.44 8.61
CA ASP A 22 5.58 10.39 8.25
C ASP A 22 6.92 9.66 7.97
N ALA A 23 7.20 8.60 8.71
CA ALA A 23 8.41 7.80 8.52
C ALA A 23 8.37 6.95 7.24
N LEU A 24 7.19 6.46 6.85
CA LEU A 24 7.01 5.62 5.66
C LEU A 24 6.82 6.44 4.38
N CYS A 25 6.15 7.59 4.48
CA CYS A 25 5.90 8.49 3.38
C CYS A 25 6.28 9.93 3.77
N PRO A 26 7.57 10.28 3.74
CA PRO A 26 8.01 11.64 3.98
C PRO A 26 7.40 12.60 2.94
N SER A 27 7.03 13.79 3.38
CA SER A 27 6.33 14.80 2.55
C SER A 27 7.14 15.36 1.38
N CYS A 28 8.43 15.04 1.29
CA CYS A 28 9.32 15.43 0.21
C CYS A 28 10.15 14.24 -0.30
N GLY A 29 10.12 14.02 -1.61
CA GLY A 29 10.93 12.99 -2.28
C GLY A 29 10.11 11.84 -2.89
N ARG A 30 10.82 10.85 -3.45
CA ARG A 30 10.21 9.64 -4.00
C ARG A 30 9.85 8.71 -2.83
N PRO A 31 8.62 8.18 -2.77
CA PRO A 31 8.21 7.32 -1.68
C PRO A 31 9.12 6.08 -1.62
N PRO A 32 9.73 5.79 -0.46
CA PRO A 32 10.67 4.69 -0.32
C PRO A 32 9.95 3.34 -0.43
N GLN A 33 10.74 2.29 -0.71
CA GLN A 33 10.27 0.91 -0.59
C GLN A 33 9.81 0.66 0.85
N VAL A 34 8.62 0.10 1.00
CA VAL A 34 8.12 -0.35 2.29
C VAL A 34 8.77 -1.69 2.62
N THR A 35 9.66 -1.70 3.61
CA THR A 35 10.58 -2.82 3.89
C THR A 35 9.91 -4.11 4.34
N TRP A 36 8.67 -4.02 4.85
CA TRP A 36 7.88 -5.17 5.26
C TRP A 36 6.92 -5.65 4.17
N LEU A 37 6.78 -4.93 3.04
CA LEU A 37 6.02 -5.35 1.87
C LEU A 37 6.95 -5.93 0.78
N PRO A 38 6.37 -6.64 -0.20
CA PRO A 38 7.11 -7.14 -1.37
C PRO A 38 7.88 -6.04 -2.10
N GLU A 39 8.95 -6.43 -2.78
CA GLU A 39 9.79 -5.48 -3.52
C GLU A 39 8.97 -4.63 -4.50
N GLY A 40 9.24 -3.33 -4.48
CA GLY A 40 8.63 -2.32 -5.33
C GLY A 40 7.36 -1.65 -4.77
N TRP A 41 6.82 -2.14 -3.65
CA TRP A 41 5.72 -1.47 -2.93
C TRP A 41 6.15 -0.18 -2.26
N LYS A 42 5.33 0.85 -2.42
CA LYS A 42 5.60 2.19 -1.90
C LYS A 42 4.46 2.65 -1.02
N ALA A 43 4.78 3.41 0.01
CA ALA A 43 3.80 4.13 0.79
C ALA A 43 3.63 5.53 0.23
N MET A 44 2.41 5.95 -0.07
CA MET A 44 2.09 7.29 -0.54
C MET A 44 1.04 7.94 0.36
N THR A 45 0.99 9.26 0.34
CA THR A 45 -0.05 10.02 1.04
C THR A 45 -1.21 10.26 0.10
N ASP A 46 -2.37 9.77 0.48
CA ASP A 46 -3.62 10.14 -0.17
C ASP A 46 -4.42 11.09 0.74
N CYS A 47 -4.75 12.27 0.19
CA CYS A 47 -5.55 13.27 0.88
C CYS A 47 -7.05 12.96 0.87
N SER A 48 -7.49 11.98 0.06
CA SER A 48 -8.87 11.49 0.03
C SER A 48 -9.22 10.65 1.26
N ILE A 49 -8.21 10.02 1.89
CA ILE A 49 -8.39 9.16 3.07
C ILE A 49 -8.60 10.03 4.32
N GLN A 50 -9.80 9.95 4.89
CA GLN A 50 -10.14 10.63 6.13
C GLN A 50 -9.55 9.89 7.34
N ALA A 51 -8.68 10.55 8.09
CA ALA A 51 -8.08 10.01 9.30
C ALA A 51 -8.58 10.76 10.55
N SER A 52 -8.77 10.02 11.64
CA SER A 52 -9.04 10.63 12.95
C SER A 52 -7.82 11.37 13.50
N SER A 53 -8.03 12.26 14.48
CA SER A 53 -6.96 13.04 15.09
C SER A 53 -5.81 12.17 15.59
N GLY A 54 -4.57 12.52 15.22
CA GLY A 54 -3.36 11.76 15.56
C GLY A 54 -3.04 10.61 14.60
N ARG A 55 -3.82 10.45 13.53
CA ARG A 55 -3.56 9.51 12.44
C ARG A 55 -3.46 10.25 11.11
N ARG A 56 -2.86 9.59 10.12
CA ARG A 56 -2.80 10.05 8.73
C ARG A 56 -3.26 8.94 7.81
N GLY A 57 -3.98 9.32 6.75
CA GLY A 57 -4.24 8.45 5.62
C GLY A 57 -2.95 8.12 4.89
N ILE A 58 -2.81 6.85 4.50
CA ILE A 58 -1.68 6.33 3.74
C ILE A 58 -2.20 5.26 2.80
N GLU A 59 -1.66 5.25 1.58
CA GLU A 59 -1.91 4.21 0.59
C GLU A 59 -0.61 3.42 0.37
N PHE A 60 -0.73 2.10 0.25
CA PHE A 60 0.37 1.24 -0.20
C PHE A 60 0.09 0.83 -1.63
N VAL A 61 1.01 1.12 -2.53
CA VAL A 61 0.82 0.91 -3.97
C VAL A 61 1.84 -0.08 -4.50
N SER A 62 1.35 -1.11 -5.19
CA SER A 62 2.17 -2.15 -5.80
C SER A 62 2.95 -1.61 -7.01
N PRO A 63 3.99 -2.34 -7.45
CA PRO A 63 4.46 -2.24 -8.83
C PRO A 63 3.33 -2.51 -9.82
N VAL A 64 3.52 -2.09 -11.08
CA VAL A 64 2.64 -2.54 -12.16
C VAL A 64 2.85 -4.04 -12.33
N LEU A 65 1.77 -4.80 -12.13
CA LEU A 65 1.72 -6.24 -12.28
C LEU A 65 1.21 -6.60 -13.67
N GLN A 66 1.63 -7.75 -14.20
CA GLN A 66 1.19 -8.22 -15.51
C GLN A 66 0.70 -9.67 -15.47
N GLY A 67 -0.52 -9.88 -15.95
CA GLY A 67 -1.11 -11.21 -16.06
C GLY A 67 -1.39 -11.91 -14.72
N ALA A 68 -1.86 -13.15 -14.82
CA ALA A 68 -2.40 -13.90 -13.68
C ALA A 68 -1.33 -14.43 -12.70
N ALA A 69 -0.09 -14.62 -13.18
CA ALA A 69 1.01 -15.13 -12.37
C ALA A 69 1.44 -14.12 -11.31
N ASP A 70 1.55 -12.84 -11.70
CA ASP A 70 1.91 -11.76 -10.79
C ASP A 70 0.84 -11.56 -9.72
N CYS A 71 -0.45 -11.66 -10.07
CA CYS A 71 -1.55 -11.57 -9.10
C CYS A 71 -1.44 -12.64 -7.99
N SER A 72 -1.23 -13.90 -8.38
CA SER A 72 -1.17 -15.01 -7.43
C SER A 72 0.07 -14.94 -6.52
N MET A 73 1.21 -14.55 -7.09
CA MET A 73 2.45 -14.35 -6.35
C MET A 73 2.32 -13.18 -5.36
N GLU A 74 1.68 -12.09 -5.78
CA GLU A 74 1.52 -10.91 -4.94
C GLU A 74 0.63 -11.18 -3.73
N MET A 75 -0.52 -11.83 -3.95
CA MET A 75 -1.42 -12.25 -2.88
C MET A 75 -0.72 -13.16 -1.84
N ALA A 76 0.13 -14.09 -2.29
CA ALA A 76 0.88 -14.95 -1.41
C ALA A 76 1.87 -14.16 -0.53
N LYS A 77 2.56 -13.17 -1.09
CA LYS A 77 3.50 -12.34 -0.32
C LYS A 77 2.78 -11.40 0.64
N CYS A 78 1.68 -10.76 0.23
CA CYS A 78 0.88 -9.93 1.13
C CYS A 78 0.33 -10.74 2.33
N SER A 79 -0.06 -12.00 2.12
CA SER A 79 -0.53 -12.87 3.20
C SER A 79 0.55 -13.25 4.21
N ALA A 80 1.83 -13.22 3.82
CA ALA A 80 2.97 -13.50 4.70
C ALA A 80 3.37 -12.28 5.55
N THR A 81 2.94 -11.08 5.18
CA THR A 81 3.34 -9.80 5.79
C THR A 81 2.49 -9.39 7.02
N SER A 82 1.47 -10.18 7.41
CA SER A 82 0.54 -9.82 8.48
C SER A 82 1.16 -9.80 9.90
N GLN A 83 1.92 -8.75 10.24
CA GLN A 83 2.36 -8.45 11.62
C GLN A 83 2.34 -6.96 12.02
N THR A 84 1.92 -6.03 11.17
CA THR A 84 1.90 -4.59 11.52
C THR A 84 0.48 -4.09 11.71
N GLY A 85 0.27 -3.24 12.74
CA GLY A 85 -1.02 -2.76 13.24
C GLY A 85 -1.79 -1.81 12.30
N LEU A 86 -1.92 -2.19 11.03
CA LEU A 86 -2.78 -1.57 10.03
C LEU A 86 -4.24 -1.66 10.52
N ARG A 87 -4.94 -0.53 10.51
CA ARG A 87 -6.37 -0.46 10.84
C ARG A 87 -7.08 0.32 9.76
N SER A 88 -8.13 -0.26 9.18
CA SER A 88 -9.08 0.51 8.40
C SER A 88 -10.01 1.23 9.38
N ASP A 89 -9.95 2.57 9.39
CA ASP A 89 -10.97 3.37 10.08
C ASP A 89 -12.17 3.48 9.11
N SER A 90 -12.97 2.43 9.06
CA SER A 90 -14.16 2.37 8.21
C SER A 90 -15.27 3.25 8.81
N ASN A 91 -15.40 4.48 8.32
CA ASN A 91 -16.66 5.23 8.32
C ASN A 91 -17.11 5.37 6.86
N ILE A 92 -17.64 4.27 6.31
CA ILE A 92 -18.58 4.28 5.17
C ILE A 92 -19.95 3.94 5.74
#